data_AF-A0A2K8ZZ33-F1
#
_entry.id   AF-A0A2K8ZZ33-F1
#
_cell.length_a   1.000
_cell.length_b   1.000
_cell.length_c   1.000
_cell.angle_alpha   90.00
_cell.angle_beta   90.00
_cell.angle_gamma   90.00
#
_symmetry.space_group_name_H-M   'P 1'
#
loop_
_entity.id
_entity.type
_entity.pdbx_description
1 polymer ?
#
loop_
_entity_poly.entity_id
_entity_poly.type
_entity_poly.pdbx_seq_one_letter_code
_entity_poly.pdbx_strand_id
1 'polypeptide(L)'
;MNEQEMMTNAMMKENYIDAIKSYVENKSKNDEQLLKALDNEKKTYEKCWSYIMRKAKDHLNNKSGHIMPSIVFGWAIHYFIEDESVLEKEVGKSIDNETTVKPKSQKEVKVQKEEKKNKSFETLSIFDFGVDE
;
A
#
# COMPACT_ATOMS: atom_id res chain seq x y z
N MET A 1 -29.11 -11.65 -9.29
CA MET A 1 -27.75 -12.19 -9.08
C MET A 1 -27.80 -13.67 -9.33
N ASN A 2 -27.08 -14.15 -10.32
CA ASN A 2 -27.09 -15.57 -10.71
C ASN A 2 -26.19 -16.38 -9.77
N GLU A 3 -26.55 -17.64 -9.54
CA GLU A 3 -25.82 -18.58 -8.68
C GLU A 3 -24.36 -18.78 -9.15
N GLN A 4 -24.13 -18.80 -10.47
CA GLN A 4 -22.78 -18.86 -11.04
C GLN A 4 -21.93 -17.59 -10.81
N GLU A 5 -22.58 -16.42 -10.76
CA GLU A 5 -21.93 -15.12 -10.52
C GLU A 5 -21.57 -14.93 -9.04
N MET A 6 -22.36 -15.51 -8.13
CA MET A 6 -22.00 -15.61 -6.71
C MET A 6 -20.79 -16.51 -6.50
N MET A 7 -20.77 -17.68 -7.14
CA MET A 7 -19.72 -18.68 -6.94
C MET A 7 -18.35 -18.19 -7.47
N THR A 8 -18.33 -17.50 -8.61
CA THR A 8 -17.10 -16.90 -9.16
C THR A 8 -16.56 -15.77 -8.28
N ASN A 9 -17.42 -14.87 -7.79
CA ASN A 9 -16.98 -13.81 -6.88
C ASN A 9 -16.47 -14.34 -5.55
N ALA A 10 -17.10 -15.38 -4.99
CA ALA A 10 -16.64 -16.05 -3.78
C ALA A 10 -15.28 -16.73 -3.99
N MET A 11 -15.10 -17.44 -5.11
CA MET A 11 -13.85 -18.12 -5.43
C MET A 11 -12.70 -17.13 -5.66
N MET A 12 -12.99 -15.98 -6.27
CA MET A 12 -12.02 -14.90 -6.42
C MET A 12 -11.63 -14.32 -5.05
N LYS A 13 -12.60 -14.05 -4.15
CA LYS A 13 -12.33 -13.59 -2.77
C LYS A 13 -11.37 -14.54 -2.05
N GLU A 14 -11.64 -15.84 -2.07
CA GLU A 14 -10.78 -16.84 -1.42
C GLU A 14 -9.35 -16.81 -1.98
N ASN A 15 -9.18 -16.79 -3.30
CA ASN A 15 -7.87 -16.71 -3.94
C ASN A 15 -7.11 -15.41 -3.56
N TYR A 16 -7.80 -14.27 -3.46
CA TYR A 16 -7.19 -13.03 -2.98
C TYR A 16 -6.78 -13.10 -1.51
N ILE A 17 -7.62 -13.70 -0.68
CA ILE A 17 -7.31 -13.90 0.74
C ILE A 17 -6.07 -14.78 0.89
N ASP A 18 -5.94 -15.85 0.13
CA ASP A 18 -4.75 -16.71 0.18
C ASP A 18 -3.48 -15.99 -0.31
N ALA A 19 -3.58 -15.16 -1.34
CA ALA A 19 -2.47 -14.31 -1.76
C ALA A 19 -2.04 -13.33 -0.66
N ILE A 20 -3.02 -12.72 0.04
CA ILE A 20 -2.75 -11.83 1.18
C ILE A 20 -2.09 -12.60 2.33
N LYS A 21 -2.59 -13.79 2.68
CA LYS A 21 -1.99 -14.64 3.72
C LYS A 21 -0.52 -14.91 3.44
N SER A 22 -0.21 -15.42 2.24
CA SER A 22 1.16 -15.74 1.85
C SER A 22 2.08 -14.52 1.89
N TYR A 23 1.59 -13.37 1.43
CA TYR A 23 2.36 -12.13 1.47
C TYR A 23 2.64 -11.64 2.89
N VAL A 24 1.61 -11.62 3.75
CA VAL A 24 1.68 -11.16 5.13
C VAL A 24 2.57 -12.09 5.96
N GLU A 25 2.48 -13.41 5.78
CA GLU A 25 3.33 -14.40 6.45
C GLU A 25 4.80 -14.28 6.01
N ASN A 26 5.07 -14.02 4.73
CA ASN A 26 6.44 -13.79 4.28
C ASN A 26 7.03 -12.51 4.88
N LYS A 27 6.19 -11.49 5.06
CA LYS A 27 6.58 -10.22 5.68
C LYS A 27 6.78 -10.34 7.18
N SER A 28 5.95 -11.10 7.89
CA SER A 28 6.04 -11.28 9.34
C SER A 28 7.33 -11.96 9.78
N LYS A 29 7.97 -12.76 8.91
CA LYS A 29 9.31 -13.32 9.15
C LYS A 29 10.39 -12.27 9.41
N ASN A 30 10.21 -11.06 8.88
CA ASN A 30 11.16 -9.94 9.05
C ASN A 30 10.62 -8.84 9.98
N ASP A 31 9.35 -8.92 10.36
CA ASP A 31 8.64 -7.87 11.08
C ASP A 31 7.91 -8.47 12.29
N GLU A 32 8.55 -8.35 13.45
CA GLU A 32 8.07 -8.92 14.71
C GLU A 32 6.71 -8.32 15.12
N GLN A 33 6.45 -7.04 14.80
CA GLN A 33 5.17 -6.41 15.12
C GLN A 33 4.04 -7.04 14.31
N LEU A 34 4.28 -7.30 13.02
CA LEU A 34 3.33 -7.99 12.15
C LEU A 34 3.12 -9.45 12.59
N LEU A 35 4.18 -10.13 13.02
CA LEU A 35 4.09 -11.51 13.55
C LEU A 35 3.22 -11.55 14.82
N LYS A 36 3.44 -10.63 15.75
CA LYS A 36 2.62 -10.51 16.97
C LYS A 36 1.17 -10.13 16.66
N ALA A 37 0.95 -9.34 15.61
CA ALA A 37 -0.39 -9.00 15.17
C ALA A 37 -1.15 -10.18 14.54
N LEU A 38 -0.46 -11.10 13.86
CA LEU A 38 -1.02 -12.33 13.32
C LEU A 38 -1.44 -13.32 14.41
N ASP A 39 -0.74 -13.33 15.54
CA ASP A 39 -1.08 -14.13 16.72
C ASP A 39 -2.38 -13.65 17.40
N ASN A 40 -2.87 -12.46 17.04
CA ASN A 40 -4.09 -11.91 17.59
C ASN A 40 -5.33 -12.46 16.87
N GLU A 41 -6.03 -13.40 17.52
CA GLU A 41 -7.25 -14.05 17.02
C GLU A 41 -8.38 -13.07 16.67
N LYS A 42 -8.37 -11.83 17.19
CA LYS A 42 -9.38 -10.81 16.88
C LYS A 42 -9.26 -10.25 15.45
N LYS A 43 -8.08 -10.38 14.82
CA LYS A 43 -7.78 -9.89 13.47
C LYS A 43 -7.91 -11.02 12.45
N THR A 44 -9.10 -11.14 11.86
CA THR A 44 -9.38 -12.16 10.83
C THR A 44 -9.13 -11.61 9.42
N TYR A 45 -8.74 -12.51 8.51
CA TYR A 45 -8.58 -12.16 7.08
C TYR A 45 -9.88 -11.69 6.43
N GLU A 46 -11.04 -12.10 6.94
CA GLU A 46 -12.35 -11.62 6.46
C GLU A 46 -12.59 -10.14 6.79
N LYS A 47 -12.20 -9.69 7.99
CA LYS A 47 -12.25 -8.27 8.35
C LYS A 47 -11.23 -7.48 7.53
N CYS A 48 -10.04 -8.04 7.31
CA CYS A 48 -9.03 -7.45 6.42
C CYS A 48 -9.58 -7.24 5.00
N TRP A 49 -10.24 -8.26 4.43
CA TRP A 49 -10.88 -8.13 3.11
C TRP A 49 -11.93 -7.02 3.07
N SER A 50 -12.78 -6.95 4.10
CA SER A 50 -13.82 -5.91 4.20
C SER A 50 -13.21 -4.51 4.31
N TYR A 51 -12.11 -4.36 5.05
CA TYR A 51 -11.35 -3.11 5.14
C TYR A 51 -10.74 -2.72 3.80
N ILE A 52 -10.10 -3.66 3.11
CA ILE A 52 -9.50 -3.46 1.77
C ILE A 52 -10.57 -3.02 0.77
N MET A 53 -11.74 -3.67 0.77
CA MET A 53 -12.84 -3.32 -0.12
C MET A 53 -13.35 -1.90 0.12
N ARG A 54 -13.35 -1.43 1.38
CA ARG A 54 -13.70 -0.03 1.68
C ARG A 54 -12.62 0.93 1.22
N LYS A 55 -11.35 0.69 1.56
CA LYS A 55 -10.20 1.47 1.06
C LYS A 55 -10.19 1.53 -0.47
N ALA A 56 -10.53 0.44 -1.14
CA ALA A 56 -10.63 0.35 -2.59
C ALA A 56 -11.73 1.28 -3.14
N LYS A 57 -12.92 1.27 -2.52
CA LYS A 57 -14.01 2.18 -2.89
C LYS A 57 -13.63 3.64 -2.66
N ASP A 58 -12.99 3.94 -1.55
CA ASP A 58 -12.53 5.29 -1.23
C ASP A 58 -11.45 5.76 -2.21
N HIS A 59 -10.48 4.89 -2.52
CA HIS A 59 -9.38 5.17 -3.46
C HIS A 59 -9.86 5.39 -4.89
N LEU A 60 -10.97 4.76 -5.28
CA LEU A 60 -11.57 4.91 -6.61
C LEU A 60 -12.67 5.98 -6.64
N ASN A 61 -12.87 6.75 -5.56
CA ASN A 61 -13.95 7.73 -5.41
C ASN A 61 -15.34 7.12 -5.75
N ASN A 62 -15.63 5.93 -5.22
CA ASN A 62 -16.84 5.14 -5.52
C ASN A 62 -17.01 4.74 -7.00
N LYS A 63 -15.95 4.82 -7.81
CA LYS A 63 -15.95 4.32 -9.20
C LYS A 63 -15.37 2.90 -9.24
N SER A 64 -15.62 2.21 -10.36
CA SER A 64 -14.95 0.95 -10.66
C SER A 64 -13.61 1.21 -11.32
N GLY A 65 -12.58 0.50 -10.89
CA GLY A 65 -11.23 0.65 -11.42
C GLY A 65 -10.32 -0.48 -10.97
N HIS A 66 -9.16 -0.56 -11.61
CA HIS A 66 -8.15 -1.56 -11.27
C HIS A 66 -7.23 -1.00 -10.19
N ILE A 67 -7.01 -1.79 -9.14
CA ILE A 67 -6.10 -1.45 -8.05
C ILE A 67 -4.92 -2.41 -8.13
N MET A 68 -3.71 -1.86 -8.10
CA MET A 68 -2.52 -2.69 -8.15
C MET A 68 -2.43 -3.60 -6.90
N PRO A 69 -2.01 -4.88 -7.06
CA PRO A 69 -1.86 -5.80 -5.94
C PRO A 69 -0.93 -5.27 -4.83
N SER A 70 0.11 -4.49 -5.18
CA SER A 70 1.03 -3.93 -4.17
C SER A 70 0.34 -2.96 -3.21
N ILE A 71 -0.64 -2.19 -3.70
CA ILE A 71 -1.42 -1.25 -2.88
C ILE A 71 -2.31 -2.04 -1.92
N VAL A 72 -3.00 -3.07 -2.43
CA VAL A 72 -3.86 -3.95 -1.64
C VAL A 72 -3.07 -4.65 -0.53
N PHE A 73 -1.88 -5.17 -0.86
CA PHE A 73 -0.99 -5.79 0.12
C PHE A 73 -0.48 -4.78 1.16
N GLY A 74 -0.21 -3.53 0.76
CA GLY A 74 0.12 -2.45 1.69
C GLY A 74 -1.00 -2.20 2.69
N TRP A 75 -2.25 -2.12 2.23
CA TRP A 75 -3.41 -1.97 3.12
C TRP A 75 -3.61 -3.17 4.05
N ALA A 76 -3.33 -4.39 3.57
CA ALA A 76 -3.40 -5.58 4.40
C ALA A 76 -2.38 -5.52 5.55
N ILE A 77 -1.12 -5.19 5.27
CA ILE A 77 -0.10 -5.03 6.31
C ILE A 77 -0.52 -3.96 7.31
N HIS A 78 -0.93 -2.78 6.83
CA HIS A 78 -1.43 -1.70 7.68
C HIS A 78 -2.56 -2.19 8.60
N TYR A 79 -3.53 -2.94 8.08
CA TYR A 79 -4.62 -3.49 8.89
C TYR A 79 -4.14 -4.36 10.05
N PHE A 80 -3.10 -5.17 9.84
CA PHE A 80 -2.58 -6.06 10.89
C PHE A 80 -1.69 -5.31 11.89
N ILE A 81 -0.81 -4.42 11.47
CA ILE A 81 0.09 -3.70 12.39
C ILE A 81 -0.59 -2.55 13.15
N GLU A 82 -1.60 -1.92 12.55
CA GLU A 82 -2.24 -0.71 13.10
C GLU A 82 -3.31 -1.07 14.15
N ASP A 83 -3.48 -0.24 15.16
CA ASP A 83 -4.52 -0.43 16.16
C ASP A 83 -5.92 -0.19 15.59
N GLU A 84 -6.90 -0.97 16.06
CA GLU A 84 -8.30 -0.89 15.60
C GLU A 84 -8.87 0.53 15.79
N SER A 85 -8.47 1.22 16.86
CA SER A 85 -8.85 2.62 17.13
C SER A 85 -8.32 3.64 16.13
N VAL A 86 -7.19 3.35 15.46
CA VAL A 86 -6.61 4.21 14.43
C VAL A 86 -7.29 3.92 13.10
N LEU A 87 -7.51 2.64 12.78
CA LEU A 87 -8.26 2.22 11.60
C LEU A 87 -9.67 2.84 11.57
N GLU A 88 -10.32 3.00 12.72
CA GLU A 88 -11.64 3.64 12.81
C GLU A 88 -11.60 5.16 12.54
N LYS A 89 -10.50 5.83 12.91
CA LYS A 89 -10.30 7.26 12.67
C LYS A 89 -9.94 7.57 11.22
N GLU A 90 -9.21 6.68 10.54
CA GLU A 90 -8.88 6.86 9.11
C GLU A 90 -10.13 6.92 8.22
N VAL A 91 -11.22 6.28 8.65
CA VAL A 91 -12.51 6.26 7.95
C VAL A 91 -13.23 7.59 8.03
N GLY A 92 -13.06 8.31 9.13
CA GLY A 92 -13.66 9.63 9.33
C GLY A 92 -12.88 10.75 8.62
N LYS A 93 -11.68 10.45 8.12
CA LYS A 93 -10.77 11.42 7.51
C LYS A 93 -10.71 11.22 6.00
N SER A 94 -11.86 11.39 5.33
CA SER A 94 -11.90 11.70 3.90
C SER A 94 -11.22 13.04 3.70
N ILE A 95 -9.89 13.03 3.54
CA ILE A 95 -9.15 14.22 3.12
C ILE A 95 -8.98 14.14 1.62
N ASP A 96 -9.64 15.08 0.96
CA ASP A 96 -9.30 15.61 -0.35
C ASP A 96 -7.77 15.70 -0.51
N ASN A 97 -7.15 14.79 -1.24
CA ASN A 97 -5.76 14.94 -1.68
C ASN A 97 -5.59 14.27 -3.04
N GLU A 98 -5.88 15.05 -4.07
CA GLU A 98 -5.02 15.12 -5.25
C GLU A 98 -3.57 15.27 -4.76
N THR A 99 -2.74 14.23 -4.85
CA THR A 99 -1.27 14.32 -5.02
C THR A 99 -0.71 12.92 -5.25
N THR A 100 -0.29 12.69 -6.50
CA THR A 100 0.96 12.04 -6.90
C THR A 100 1.75 11.36 -5.77
N VAL A 101 1.61 10.04 -5.63
CA VAL A 101 2.60 9.24 -4.88
C VAL A 101 3.53 8.58 -5.88
N LYS A 102 4.62 9.30 -6.19
CA LYS A 102 5.90 8.68 -6.58
C LYS A 102 6.17 7.50 -5.64
N PRO A 103 6.64 6.34 -6.13
CA PRO A 103 7.00 5.22 -5.27
C PRO A 103 8.14 5.67 -4.35
N LYS A 104 7.80 5.91 -3.08
CA LYS A 104 8.75 6.16 -2.01
C LYS A 104 9.42 4.82 -1.74
N SER A 105 10.65 4.70 -2.24
CA SER A 105 11.57 3.60 -1.98
C SER A 105 11.61 3.29 -0.48
N GLN A 106 11.18 2.09 -0.10
CA GLN A 106 11.66 1.46 1.12
C GLN A 106 12.96 0.72 0.77
N LYS A 107 14.04 1.25 1.35
CA LYS A 107 15.40 0.72 1.48
C LYS A 107 15.43 -0.80 1.67
N GLU A 108 16.18 -1.52 0.82
CA GLU A 108 17.58 -1.97 0.98
C GLU A 108 17.65 -3.46 1.36
N VAL A 109 17.67 -4.32 0.34
CA VAL A 109 18.43 -5.57 0.40
C VAL A 109 19.72 -5.32 -0.38
N LYS A 110 20.83 -5.31 0.36
CA LYS A 110 22.21 -5.23 -0.15
C LYS A 110 22.43 -6.23 -1.28
N VAL A 111 22.72 -5.74 -2.48
CA VAL A 111 23.64 -6.41 -3.40
C VAL A 111 24.60 -5.35 -3.91
N GLN A 112 25.86 -5.49 -3.47
CA GLN A 112 26.98 -4.66 -3.90
C GLN A 112 27.32 -5.02 -5.35
N LYS A 113 27.60 -4.01 -6.19
CA LYS A 113 28.94 -3.78 -6.81
C LYS A 113 28.83 -2.99 -8.13
N GLU A 114 29.52 -1.83 -8.15
CA GLU A 114 30.14 -1.13 -9.31
C GLU A 114 29.22 -0.57 -10.42
N GLU A 115 29.44 0.58 -11.07
CA GLU A 115 30.39 1.70 -10.99
C GLU A 115 29.90 2.78 -12.00
N LYS A 116 30.00 4.08 -11.64
CA LYS A 116 30.07 5.31 -12.48
C LYS A 116 29.13 5.47 -13.70
N LYS A 117 28.38 6.58 -13.79
CA LYS A 117 28.83 7.92 -14.26
C LYS A 117 27.64 8.89 -14.43
N ASN A 118 27.95 10.17 -14.22
CA ASN A 118 27.08 11.31 -14.06
C ASN A 118 26.58 11.91 -15.40
N LYS A 119 25.31 12.34 -15.47
CA LYS A 119 24.79 13.55 -16.18
C LYS A 119 23.27 13.46 -16.25
N SER A 120 22.50 14.31 -15.59
CA SER A 120 22.00 15.60 -16.11
C SER A 120 20.92 16.00 -15.10
N PHE A 121 20.88 17.21 -14.58
CA PHE A 121 20.24 18.32 -15.27
C PHE A 121 20.74 19.61 -14.61
N GLU A 122 21.14 20.56 -15.43
CA GLU A 122 21.53 21.90 -15.04
C GLU A 122 20.35 22.60 -14.36
N THR A 123 20.45 22.81 -13.06
CA THR A 123 19.72 23.90 -12.40
C THR A 123 20.64 25.13 -12.42
N LEU A 124 20.73 25.77 -13.57
CA LEU A 124 21.25 27.15 -13.64
C LEU A 124 20.14 28.08 -13.17
N SER A 125 19.98 28.19 -11.84
CA SER A 125 19.51 29.42 -11.21
C SER A 125 20.54 30.50 -11.56
N ILE A 126 20.18 31.59 -12.22
CA ILE A 126 19.42 32.71 -11.64
C ILE A 126 20.08 33.12 -10.32
N PHE A 127 21.12 33.96 -10.40
CA PHE A 127 21.28 35.21 -9.65
C PHE A 127 22.74 35.70 -9.75
N ASP A 128 22.85 37.01 -10.00
CA ASP A 128 23.78 37.95 -9.35
C ASP A 128 25.03 38.48 -10.07
N PHE A 129 25.18 39.82 -9.94
CA PHE A 129 26.22 40.77 -10.34
C PHE A 129 26.44 41.01 -11.86
N GLY A 130 26.14 42.16 -12.47
CA GLY A 130 26.16 43.53 -11.94
C GLY A 130 27.59 44.11 -11.96
N VAL A 131 27.73 45.38 -12.37
CA VAL A 131 28.96 46.21 -12.47
C VAL A 131 29.64 46.12 -13.86
N ASP A 132 29.37 47.07 -14.78
CA ASP A 132 30.06 48.38 -14.98
C ASP A 132 31.56 48.16 -15.29
N GLU A 133 32.18 48.63 -16.38
CA GLU A 133 32.14 49.93 -17.07
C GLU A 133 32.72 49.80 -18.49
#